data_AF-A0A5D2ST84-F1
#
_entry.id   AF-A0A5D2ST84-F1
#
_cell.length_a   1.000
_cell.length_b   1.000
_cell.length_c   1.000
_cell.angle_alpha   90.00
_cell.angle_beta   90.00
_cell.angle_gamma   90.00
#
_symmetry.space_group_name_H-M   'P 1'
#
loop_
_entity.id
_entity.type
_entity.pdbx_description
1 polymer ?
#
loop_
_entity_poly.entity_id
_entity_poly.type
_entity_poly.pdbx_seq_one_letter_code
_entity_poly.pdbx_strand_id
1 'polypeptide(L)'
;MTAITIEALKEQQHIIQQQSESAGESTQSLPSLDEVEQILGYDFNNKRLLEEAFTHASLGLGFSNERLEYVGDSVLNLLFTKQQFFEYPDLPPGPLTRLRAANVDTEKLARAAVKHCLHRYLRHKKPLLKEQIRQFSEEKQRYPLHSNGLVDVPKALADLVESTIGV
;
A
#
# COMPACT_ATOMS: atom_id res chain seq x y z
N MET A 1 50.46 -23.34 27.02
CA MET A 1 49.21 -23.43 26.23
C MET A 1 48.29 -22.27 26.58
N THR A 2 48.73 -21.02 26.39
CA THR A 2 48.01 -19.84 26.91
C THR A 2 47.92 -18.71 25.89
N ALA A 3 48.88 -18.65 24.94
CA ALA A 3 48.86 -17.66 23.86
C ALA A 3 47.80 -17.97 22.77
N ILE A 4 47.58 -19.24 22.45
CA ILE A 4 46.62 -19.67 21.40
C ILE A 4 45.18 -19.28 21.76
N THR A 5 44.84 -19.28 23.06
CA THR A 5 43.48 -18.96 23.52
C THR A 5 43.17 -17.45 23.43
N ILE A 6 44.17 -16.58 23.52
CA ILE A 6 43.99 -15.13 23.46
C ILE A 6 43.81 -14.65 22.02
N GLU A 7 44.53 -15.25 21.06
CA GLU A 7 44.37 -14.94 19.63
C GLU A 7 42.96 -15.30 19.14
N ALA A 8 42.45 -16.48 19.52
CA ALA A 8 41.11 -16.93 19.16
C ALA A 8 40.00 -16.03 19.73
N LEU A 9 40.18 -15.52 20.95
CA LEU A 9 39.23 -14.58 21.56
C LEU A 9 39.26 -13.20 20.88
N LYS A 10 40.42 -12.75 20.39
CA LYS A 10 40.54 -11.49 19.63
C LYS A 10 39.92 -11.60 18.24
N GLU A 11 40.11 -12.74 17.56
CA GLU A 11 39.44 -13.00 16.27
C GLU A 11 37.91 -13.06 16.43
N GLN A 12 37.40 -13.70 17.49
CA GLN A 12 35.97 -13.71 17.79
C GLN A 12 35.42 -12.31 18.10
N GLN A 13 36.15 -11.47 18.84
CA GLN A 13 35.74 -10.08 19.08
C GLN A 13 35.73 -9.24 17.81
N HIS A 14 36.71 -9.43 16.90
CA HIS A 14 36.76 -8.72 15.62
C HIS A 14 35.61 -9.13 14.69
N ILE A 15 35.23 -10.41 14.68
CA ILE A 15 34.07 -10.91 13.91
C ILE A 15 32.76 -10.34 14.45
N ILE A 16 32.60 -10.21 15.78
CA ILE A 16 31.42 -9.60 16.41
C ILE A 16 31.36 -8.08 16.12
N GLN A 17 32.50 -7.39 16.08
CA GLN A 17 32.59 -5.97 15.70
C GLN A 17 32.21 -5.77 14.22
N GLN A 18 32.68 -6.64 13.32
CA GLN A 18 32.35 -6.58 11.89
C GLN A 18 30.90 -6.98 11.58
N GLN A 19 30.30 -7.88 12.37
CA GLN A 19 28.88 -8.23 12.25
C GLN A 19 27.96 -7.12 12.78
N SER A 20 28.38 -6.35 13.78
CA SER A 20 27.62 -5.19 14.28
C SER A 20 27.74 -3.96 13.37
N GLU A 21 28.83 -3.82 12.61
CA GLU A 21 29.00 -2.75 11.60
C GLU A 21 28.31 -3.05 10.25
N SER A 22 28.02 -4.33 9.94
CA SER A 22 27.22 -4.70 8.75
C SER A 22 25.70 -4.65 8.96
N ALA A 23 25.25 -4.41 10.19
CA ALA A 23 23.86 -4.10 10.53
C ALA A 23 23.57 -2.58 10.47
N GLY A 24 24.28 -1.85 9.60
CA GLY A 24 23.85 -0.55 9.11
C GLY A 24 22.59 -0.73 8.26
N GLU A 25 21.45 -1.00 8.91
CA GLU A 25 20.14 -0.72 8.33
C GLU A 25 20.19 0.73 7.86
N SER A 26 20.26 0.92 6.54
CA SER A 26 20.01 2.21 5.92
C SER A 26 18.70 2.71 6.50
N THR A 27 18.76 3.70 7.40
CA THR A 27 17.57 4.30 8.00
C THR A 27 16.95 5.16 6.91
N GLN A 28 16.28 4.51 5.95
CA GLN A 28 15.47 5.20 4.96
C GLN A 28 14.35 5.86 5.76
N SER A 29 14.43 7.18 5.88
CA SER A 29 13.37 7.98 6.49
C SER A 29 12.06 7.67 5.77
N LEU A 30 11.02 7.34 6.54
CA LEU A 30 9.69 7.10 5.98
C LEU A 30 9.21 8.34 5.21
N PRO A 31 8.45 8.18 4.12
CA PRO A 31 7.89 9.32 3.40
C PRO A 31 7.02 10.18 4.33
N SER A 32 7.19 11.52 4.23
CA SER A 32 6.28 12.48 4.86
C SER A 32 4.92 12.42 4.17
N LEU A 33 3.84 12.65 4.93
CA LEU A 33 2.46 12.63 4.42
C LEU A 33 1.87 14.05 4.24
N ASP A 34 2.68 15.10 4.43
CA ASP A 34 2.20 16.49 4.41
C ASP A 34 1.52 16.89 3.08
N GLU A 35 1.96 16.31 1.97
CA GLU A 35 1.42 16.58 0.63
C GLU A 35 0.15 15.77 0.33
N VAL A 36 -0.14 14.70 1.09
CA VAL A 36 -1.25 13.79 0.80
C VAL A 36 -2.60 14.49 0.93
N GLU A 37 -2.77 15.35 1.94
CA GLU A 37 -4.00 16.12 2.15
C GLU A 37 -4.28 17.08 1.00
N GLN A 38 -3.24 17.67 0.42
CA GLN A 38 -3.34 18.53 -0.75
C GLN A 38 -3.75 17.73 -2.00
N ILE A 39 -3.18 16.52 -2.17
CA ILE A 39 -3.54 15.61 -3.27
C ILE A 39 -5.00 15.17 -3.16
N LEU A 40 -5.47 14.88 -1.95
CA LEU A 40 -6.84 14.43 -1.69
C LEU A 40 -7.85 15.58 -1.64
N GLY A 41 -7.38 16.82 -1.42
CA GLY A 41 -8.25 17.97 -1.16
C GLY A 41 -9.05 17.83 0.14
N TYR A 42 -8.48 17.14 1.14
CA TYR A 42 -9.15 16.82 2.39
C TYR A 42 -8.20 16.95 3.58
N ASP A 43 -8.62 17.73 4.57
CA ASP A 43 -7.89 17.92 5.83
C ASP A 43 -8.38 16.90 6.87
N PHE A 44 -7.52 15.96 7.24
CA PHE A 44 -7.81 14.98 8.27
C PHE A 44 -7.82 15.61 9.66
N ASN A 45 -8.94 15.46 10.37
CA ASN A 45 -9.08 15.85 11.78
C ASN A 45 -8.06 15.12 12.67
N ASN A 46 -7.77 13.85 12.36
CA ASN A 46 -6.80 13.03 13.08
C ASN A 46 -5.72 12.52 12.13
N LYS A 47 -4.55 13.17 12.14
CA LYS A 47 -3.41 12.79 11.29
C LYS A 47 -2.89 11.37 11.55
N ARG A 48 -3.15 10.79 12.73
CA ARG A 48 -2.76 9.40 13.02
C ARG A 48 -3.52 8.40 12.15
N LEU A 49 -4.77 8.69 11.78
CA LEU A 49 -5.52 7.82 10.88
C LEU A 49 -4.96 7.88 9.46
N LEU A 50 -4.50 9.05 9.01
CA LEU A 50 -3.76 9.18 7.76
C LEU A 50 -2.45 8.38 7.81
N GLU A 51 -1.71 8.43 8.92
CA GLU A 51 -0.50 7.61 9.10
C GLU A 51 -0.80 6.11 9.08
N GLU A 52 -1.88 5.67 9.72
CA GLU A 52 -2.33 4.27 9.73
C GLU A 52 -2.73 3.82 8.31
N ALA A 53 -3.52 4.62 7.59
CA ALA A 53 -3.95 4.33 6.22
C ALA A 53 -2.77 4.19 5.23
N PHE A 54 -1.69 4.95 5.43
CA PHE A 54 -0.50 4.90 4.58
C PHE A 54 0.60 3.94 5.08
N THR A 55 0.31 3.09 6.08
CA THR A 55 1.28 2.15 6.66
C THR A 55 0.91 0.70 6.36
N HIS A 56 1.69 0.03 5.52
CA HIS A 56 1.50 -1.39 5.21
C HIS A 56 2.04 -2.29 6.34
N ALA A 57 1.34 -3.39 6.65
CA ALA A 57 1.65 -4.32 7.76
C ALA A 57 3.11 -4.80 7.82
N SER A 58 3.80 -4.88 6.67
CA SER A 58 5.23 -5.23 6.58
C SER A 58 6.17 -4.34 7.41
N LEU A 59 5.74 -3.15 7.83
CA LEU A 59 6.56 -2.24 8.63
C LEU A 59 6.68 -2.66 10.10
N GLY A 60 5.73 -3.44 10.62
CA GLY A 60 5.79 -3.97 11.98
C GLY A 60 5.67 -2.91 13.09
N LEU A 61 4.99 -1.79 12.84
CA LEU A 61 4.84 -0.68 13.82
C LEU A 61 3.72 -0.90 14.86
N GLY A 62 3.03 -2.05 14.82
CA GLY A 62 1.89 -2.35 15.70
C GLY A 62 0.54 -1.73 15.25
N PHE A 63 0.56 -0.92 14.19
CA PHE A 63 -0.61 -0.46 13.46
C PHE A 63 -0.37 -0.61 11.95
N SER A 64 -1.44 -0.81 11.20
CA SER A 64 -1.41 -1.02 9.74
C SER A 64 -2.71 -0.53 9.14
N ASN A 65 -2.70 -0.35 7.82
CA ASN A 65 -3.84 0.08 7.05
C ASN A 65 -4.98 -0.94 6.98
N GLU A 66 -4.77 -2.21 7.38
CA GLU A 66 -5.71 -3.33 7.21
C GLU A 66 -7.07 -3.11 7.89
N ARG A 67 -7.10 -2.47 9.08
CA ARG A 67 -8.39 -2.18 9.75
C ARG A 67 -9.17 -1.09 9.04
N LEU A 68 -8.48 -0.10 8.51
CA LEU A 68 -9.08 0.98 7.73
C LEU A 68 -9.49 0.50 6.34
N GLU A 69 -8.70 -0.38 5.71
CA GLU A 69 -9.03 -1.08 4.46
C GLU A 69 -10.37 -1.81 4.61
N TYR A 70 -10.52 -2.60 5.68
CA TYR A 70 -11.76 -3.35 5.94
C TYR A 70 -13.00 -2.44 6.01
N VAL A 71 -12.88 -1.28 6.69
CA VAL A 71 -13.97 -0.29 6.77
C VAL A 71 -14.19 0.36 5.40
N GLY A 72 -13.10 0.77 4.75
CA GLY A 72 -13.10 1.47 3.47
C GLY A 72 -13.71 0.67 2.33
N ASP A 73 -13.44 -0.64 2.25
CA ASP A 73 -14.07 -1.53 1.28
C ASP A 73 -15.60 -1.53 1.42
N SER A 74 -16.11 -1.62 2.65
CA SER A 74 -17.55 -1.57 2.91
C SER A 74 -18.17 -0.22 2.53
N VAL A 75 -17.49 0.88 2.86
CA VAL A 75 -17.92 2.25 2.51
C VAL A 75 -17.93 2.43 0.99
N LEU A 76 -16.87 2.03 0.30
CA LEU A 76 -16.72 2.12 -1.14
C LEU A 76 -17.82 1.32 -1.87
N ASN A 77 -18.06 0.08 -1.44
CA ASN A 77 -19.12 -0.76 -1.97
C ASN A 77 -20.50 -0.12 -1.77
N LEU A 78 -20.76 0.48 -0.61
CA LEU A 78 -22.03 1.17 -0.34
C LEU A 78 -22.21 2.40 -1.23
N LEU A 79 -21.16 3.23 -1.38
CA LEU A 79 -21.21 4.43 -2.22
C LEU A 79 -21.52 4.08 -3.68
N PHE A 80 -20.82 3.10 -4.25
CA PHE A 80 -21.09 2.63 -5.61
C PHE A 80 -22.47 1.98 -5.75
N THR A 81 -22.87 1.12 -4.79
CA THR A 81 -24.20 0.49 -4.81
C THR A 81 -25.30 1.56 -4.79
N LYS A 82 -25.17 2.56 -3.91
CA LYS A 82 -26.13 3.66 -3.80
C LYS A 82 -26.19 4.47 -5.09
N GLN A 83 -25.05 4.85 -5.66
CA GLN A 83 -25.01 5.60 -6.91
C GLN A 83 -25.70 4.82 -8.04
N GLN A 84 -25.32 3.54 -8.23
CA GLN A 84 -25.87 2.71 -9.31
C GLN A 84 -27.37 2.47 -9.16
N PHE A 85 -27.86 2.30 -7.93
CA PHE A 85 -29.29 2.15 -7.66
C PHE A 85 -30.11 3.36 -8.13
N PHE A 86 -29.62 4.58 -7.90
CA PHE A 86 -30.30 5.80 -8.31
C PHE A 86 -30.07 6.16 -9.78
N GLU A 87 -28.90 5.85 -10.32
CA GLU A 87 -28.54 6.14 -11.71
C GLU A 87 -29.23 5.18 -12.70
N TYR A 88 -29.49 3.93 -12.29
CA TYR A 88 -30.08 2.89 -13.12
C TYR A 88 -31.29 2.24 -12.44
N PRO A 89 -32.42 2.98 -12.25
CA PRO A 89 -33.57 2.50 -11.48
C PRO A 89 -34.25 1.26 -12.08
N ASP A 90 -34.12 1.06 -13.39
CA ASP A 90 -34.74 -0.06 -14.12
C ASP A 90 -33.83 -1.29 -14.21
N LEU A 91 -32.57 -1.23 -13.74
CA LEU A 91 -31.66 -2.37 -13.77
C LEU A 91 -32.02 -3.39 -12.66
N PRO A 92 -32.21 -4.68 -13.01
CA PRO A 92 -32.41 -5.71 -11.99
C PRO A 92 -31.19 -5.90 -11.07
N PRO A 93 -31.36 -6.57 -9.91
CA PRO A 93 -30.28 -6.78 -8.94
C PRO A 93 -29.02 -7.47 -9.49
N GLY A 94 -29.19 -8.44 -10.41
CA GLY A 94 -28.07 -9.17 -11.02
C GLY A 94 -27.13 -8.27 -11.83
N PRO A 95 -27.64 -7.53 -12.84
CA PRO A 95 -26.89 -6.48 -13.53
C PRO A 95 -26.25 -5.43 -12.61
N LEU A 96 -26.97 -4.94 -11.59
CA LEU A 96 -26.40 -3.98 -10.61
C LEU A 96 -25.19 -4.58 -9.89
N THR A 97 -25.27 -5.85 -9.47
CA THR A 97 -24.16 -6.55 -8.83
C THR A 97 -22.94 -6.65 -9.76
N ARG A 98 -23.15 -6.97 -11.05
CA ARG A 98 -22.06 -7.01 -12.04
C ARG A 98 -21.48 -5.62 -12.31
N LEU A 99 -22.33 -4.59 -12.35
CA LEU A 99 -21.89 -3.21 -12.54
C LEU A 99 -21.05 -2.74 -11.35
N ARG A 100 -21.45 -3.08 -10.12
CA ARG A 100 -20.64 -2.84 -8.92
C ARG A 100 -19.30 -3.54 -9.01
N ALA A 101 -19.28 -4.85 -9.24
CA ALA A 101 -18.03 -5.63 -9.33
C ALA A 101 -17.12 -5.13 -10.47
N ALA A 102 -17.70 -4.65 -11.57
CA ALA A 102 -16.93 -4.06 -12.65
C ALA A 102 -16.31 -2.71 -12.26
N ASN A 103 -16.87 -1.96 -11.30
CA ASN A 103 -16.39 -0.62 -10.91
C ASN A 103 -15.52 -0.63 -9.65
N VAL A 104 -15.87 -1.47 -8.67
CA VAL A 104 -15.10 -1.72 -7.46
C VAL A 104 -14.23 -2.95 -7.71
N ASP A 105 -13.04 -2.70 -8.25
CA ASP A 105 -12.09 -3.72 -8.69
C ASP A 105 -10.67 -3.33 -8.29
N THR A 106 -9.87 -4.31 -7.88
CA THR A 106 -8.50 -4.14 -7.40
C THR A 106 -7.61 -3.39 -8.39
N GLU A 107 -7.68 -3.71 -9.68
CA GLU A 107 -6.88 -3.04 -10.71
C GLU A 107 -7.28 -1.58 -10.87
N LYS A 108 -8.59 -1.30 -10.86
CA LYS A 108 -9.12 0.07 -10.95
C LYS A 108 -8.68 0.92 -9.76
N LEU A 109 -8.73 0.37 -8.55
CA LEU A 109 -8.29 1.05 -7.34
C LEU A 109 -6.78 1.27 -7.34
N ALA A 110 -5.99 0.26 -7.70
CA ALA A 110 -4.54 0.41 -7.86
C ALA A 110 -4.18 1.49 -8.91
N ARG A 111 -4.92 1.54 -10.04
CA ARG A 111 -4.76 2.58 -11.06
C ARG A 111 -5.04 3.97 -10.51
N ALA A 112 -6.05 4.11 -9.65
CA ALA A 112 -6.37 5.37 -8.97
C ALA A 112 -5.24 5.82 -8.04
N ALA A 113 -4.69 4.91 -7.21
CA ALA A 113 -3.53 5.21 -6.37
C ALA A 113 -2.31 5.68 -7.19
N VAL A 114 -2.06 5.08 -8.35
CA VAL A 114 -0.99 5.53 -9.26
C VAL A 114 -1.31 6.89 -9.89
N LYS A 115 -2.54 7.07 -10.38
CA LYS A 115 -3.00 8.30 -11.04
C LYS A 115 -2.86 9.52 -10.13
N HIS A 116 -3.17 9.36 -8.84
CA HIS A 116 -3.07 10.42 -7.83
C HIS A 116 -1.72 10.42 -7.09
N CYS A 117 -0.73 9.66 -7.55
CA CYS A 117 0.60 9.57 -6.93
C CYS A 117 0.65 9.10 -5.48
N LEU A 118 -0.46 8.56 -4.92
CA LEU A 118 -0.55 8.11 -3.52
C LEU A 118 0.46 7.00 -3.18
N HIS A 119 0.76 6.13 -4.15
CA HIS A 119 1.77 5.06 -4.02
C HIS A 119 3.15 5.55 -3.57
N ARG A 120 3.51 6.82 -3.80
CA ARG A 120 4.80 7.40 -3.38
C ARG A 120 4.91 7.60 -1.88
N TYR A 121 3.77 7.68 -1.20
CA TYR A 121 3.66 7.94 0.23
C TYR A 121 3.38 6.66 1.03
N LEU A 122 3.15 5.53 0.36
CA LEU A 122 2.94 4.24 1.02
C LEU A 122 4.21 3.81 1.77
N ARG A 123 4.10 3.68 3.09
CA ARG A 123 5.16 3.24 3.97
C ARG A 123 5.15 1.71 4.01
N HIS A 124 6.22 1.05 3.57
CA HIS A 124 6.32 -0.41 3.57
C HIS A 124 7.78 -0.91 3.63
N LYS A 125 7.97 -2.17 4.04
CA LYS A 125 9.24 -2.93 3.93
C LYS A 125 9.13 -4.13 2.97
N LYS A 126 8.01 -4.27 2.25
CA LYS A 126 7.79 -5.37 1.30
C LYS A 126 8.83 -5.35 0.18
N PRO A 127 9.63 -6.41 -0.01
CA PRO A 127 10.58 -6.48 -1.12
C PRO A 127 9.82 -6.50 -2.44
N LEU A 128 10.43 -5.99 -3.51
CA LEU A 128 9.89 -5.96 -4.87
C LEU A 128 8.65 -5.08 -5.10
N LEU A 129 7.93 -4.61 -4.06
CA LEU A 129 6.72 -3.81 -4.25
C LEU A 129 6.98 -2.56 -5.11
N LYS A 130 8.13 -1.90 -4.94
CA LYS A 130 8.53 -0.77 -5.79
C LYS A 130 8.68 -1.15 -7.27
N GLU A 131 9.23 -2.33 -7.54
CA GLU A 131 9.38 -2.84 -8.91
C GLU A 131 8.03 -3.28 -9.50
N GLN A 132 7.17 -3.92 -8.70
CA GLN A 132 5.80 -4.25 -9.11
C GLN A 132 5.00 -2.98 -9.47
N ILE A 133 5.10 -1.92 -8.65
CA ILE A 133 4.45 -0.63 -8.94
C ILE A 133 4.99 -0.01 -10.23
N ARG A 134 6.31 -0.10 -10.49
CA ARG A 134 6.93 0.38 -11.73
C ARG A 134 6.38 -0.35 -12.95
N GLN A 135 6.43 -1.69 -12.94
CA GLN A 135 5.94 -2.53 -14.02
C GLN A 135 4.44 -2.30 -14.27
N PHE A 136 3.64 -2.27 -13.21
CA PHE A 136 2.22 -1.96 -13.29
C PHE A 136 1.97 -0.59 -13.92
N SER A 137 2.77 0.43 -13.57
CA SER A 137 2.65 1.78 -14.13
C SER A 137 2.98 1.86 -15.62
N GLU A 138 3.90 1.02 -16.10
CA GLU A 138 4.28 0.92 -17.52
C GLU A 138 3.19 0.21 -18.34
N GLU A 139 2.64 -0.89 -17.81
CA GLU A 139 1.56 -1.65 -18.45
C GLU A 139 0.25 -0.86 -18.59
N LYS A 140 0.06 0.21 -17.80
CA LYS A 140 -1.08 1.14 -17.98
C LYS A 140 -1.13 1.78 -19.37
N GLN A 141 0.00 1.90 -20.08
CA GLN A 141 0.00 2.39 -21.46
C GLN A 141 -0.55 1.35 -22.45
N ARG A 142 -0.25 0.07 -22.20
CA ARG A 142 -0.71 -1.06 -23.03
C ARG A 142 -2.18 -1.39 -22.79
N TYR A 143 -2.61 -1.31 -21.54
CA TYR A 143 -3.99 -1.55 -21.11
C TYR A 143 -4.53 -0.27 -20.46
N PRO A 144 -5.13 0.68 -21.22
CA PRO A 144 -5.49 1.99 -20.70
C PRO A 144 -6.62 1.96 -19.68
N LEU A 145 -7.59 1.05 -19.85
CA LEU A 145 -8.77 0.96 -18.98
C LEU A 145 -8.63 -0.12 -17.92
N HIS A 146 -8.31 -1.34 -18.34
CA HIS A 146 -8.24 -2.53 -17.48
C HIS A 146 -7.51 -3.65 -18.24
N SER A 147 -6.74 -4.48 -17.53
CA SER A 147 -5.97 -5.57 -18.14
C SER A 147 -6.72 -6.90 -18.24
N ASN A 148 -7.83 -7.05 -17.49
CA ASN A 148 -8.59 -8.30 -17.38
C ASN A 148 -7.72 -9.50 -16.95
N GLY A 149 -6.77 -9.25 -16.03
CA GLY A 149 -5.88 -10.29 -15.48
C GLY A 149 -4.60 -10.52 -16.27
N LEU A 150 -4.29 -9.67 -17.25
CA LEU A 150 -3.04 -9.74 -18.03
C LEU A 150 -1.85 -9.05 -17.35
N VAL A 151 -2.08 -8.29 -16.29
CA VAL A 151 -1.06 -7.54 -15.55
C VAL A 151 -1.09 -7.97 -14.09
N ASP A 152 0.09 -8.14 -13.49
CA ASP A 152 0.21 -8.33 -12.04
C ASP A 152 -0.08 -7.02 -11.32
N VAL A 153 -1.17 -6.98 -10.56
CA VAL A 153 -1.64 -5.79 -9.86
C VAL A 153 -1.08 -5.78 -8.44
N PRO A 154 -0.35 -4.74 -8.02
CA PRO A 154 0.10 -4.64 -6.63
C PRO A 154 -1.10 -4.37 -5.72
N LYS A 155 -1.68 -5.42 -5.11
CA LYS A 155 -2.87 -5.33 -4.24
C LYS A 155 -2.76 -4.25 -3.16
N ALA A 156 -1.57 -4.03 -2.60
CA ALA A 156 -1.31 -2.98 -1.61
C ALA A 156 -1.69 -1.56 -2.08
N LEU A 157 -1.78 -1.31 -3.39
CA LEU A 157 -2.27 -0.04 -3.92
C LEU A 157 -3.80 0.08 -3.88
N ALA A 158 -4.53 -1.01 -4.05
CA ALA A 158 -5.98 -1.03 -3.86
C ALA A 158 -6.31 -0.85 -2.37
N ASP A 159 -5.62 -1.63 -1.52
CA ASP A 159 -5.75 -1.57 -0.07
C ASP A 159 -5.44 -0.15 0.46
N LEU A 160 -4.48 0.56 -0.14
CA LEU A 160 -4.18 1.96 0.16
C LEU A 160 -5.37 2.90 -0.14
N VAL A 161 -6.07 2.71 -1.26
CA VAL A 161 -7.24 3.52 -1.60
C VAL A 161 -8.38 3.24 -0.63
N GLU A 162 -8.64 1.97 -0.35
CA GLU A 162 -9.70 1.55 0.60
C GLU A 162 -9.41 2.10 1.99
N SER A 163 -8.18 1.90 2.50
CA SER A 163 -7.80 2.44 3.81
C SER A 163 -7.84 3.96 3.88
N THR A 164 -7.55 4.69 2.80
CA THR A 164 -7.73 6.15 2.74
C THR A 164 -9.21 6.55 2.87
N ILE A 165 -10.12 5.77 2.29
CA ILE A 165 -11.58 6.00 2.38
C ILE A 165 -12.13 5.61 3.76
N GLY A 166 -11.49 4.67 4.45
CA GLY A 166 -11.90 4.20 5.78
C GLY A 166 -11.62 5.17 6.93
N VAL A 167 -10.95 6.30 6.67
CA VAL A 167 -10.59 7.34 7.64
C VAL A 167 -11.71 8.36 7.80
#